data_AF-A0A376VTG6-F1
#
_entry.id   AF-A0A376VTG6-F1
#
_cell.length_a   1.000
_cell.length_b   1.000
_cell.length_c   1.000
_cell.angle_alpha   90.00
_cell.angle_beta   90.00
_cell.angle_gamma   90.00
#
_symmetry.space_group_name_H-M   'P 1'
#
loop_
_entity.id
_entity.type
_entity.pdbx_description
1 polymer ?
#
loop_
_entity_poly.entity_id
_entity_poly.type
_entity_poly.pdbx_seq_one_letter_code
_entity_poly.pdbx_strand_id
1 'polypeptide(L)'
;MAEWLPPSQSADAALLPALRLGNARADDLVRNNGIAANAVALHKDHIVGHMFLISYRPNWRWLGMRETAAKSFVDEVEAAWSEYAEGMFGEIDVEGKRTFTEFIREGVGVHAFNGEIFVQPVWDTESTQLFRTRFKAVSPKRVDTPGHGIGNRFLRAGVEVDRYGRAVAYHICEDDFPRSGVDDGNGSRVNFPPGVRPCCIFSSRWRTGRPVGPISFTASWNG
;
A
#
# COMPACT_ATOMS: atom_id res chain seq x y z
N MET A 1 -12.98 19.74 -40.50
CA MET A 1 -12.71 18.94 -39.30
C MET A 1 -11.40 18.21 -39.53
N ALA A 2 -10.39 18.43 -38.69
CA ALA A 2 -9.14 17.67 -38.76
C ALA A 2 -9.44 16.20 -38.44
N GLU A 3 -8.77 15.28 -39.14
CA GLU A 3 -8.86 13.84 -38.91
C GLU A 3 -8.33 13.52 -37.51
N TRP A 4 -9.14 12.88 -36.69
CA TRP A 4 -8.75 12.44 -35.35
C TRP A 4 -7.84 11.20 -35.48
N LEU A 5 -6.52 11.43 -35.36
CA LEU A 5 -5.48 10.39 -35.46
C LEU A 5 -4.76 10.25 -34.11
N PRO A 6 -5.32 9.50 -33.14
CA PRO A 6 -4.69 9.35 -31.84
C PRO A 6 -3.38 8.55 -31.95
N PRO A 7 -2.29 8.99 -31.30
CA PRO A 7 -1.04 8.25 -31.31
C PRO A 7 -1.20 6.92 -30.56
N SER A 8 -0.56 5.85 -31.06
CA SER A 8 -0.43 4.60 -30.31
C SER A 8 0.46 4.86 -29.09
N GLN A 9 -0.06 4.60 -27.90
CA GLN A 9 0.61 4.85 -26.62
C GLN A 9 0.58 3.61 -25.74
N SER A 10 1.66 3.40 -24.98
CA SER A 10 1.65 2.45 -23.87
C SER A 10 0.70 2.92 -22.75
N ALA A 11 0.23 2.02 -21.89
CA ALA A 11 -0.68 2.35 -20.79
C ALA A 11 -0.14 3.49 -19.90
N ASP A 12 1.14 3.42 -19.50
CA ASP A 12 1.80 4.48 -18.72
C ASP A 12 1.82 5.81 -19.49
N ALA A 13 2.17 5.79 -20.78
CA ALA A 13 2.25 7.01 -21.59
C ALA A 13 0.89 7.70 -21.76
N ALA A 14 -0.20 6.93 -21.78
CA ALA A 14 -1.56 7.47 -21.85
C ALA A 14 -2.07 8.00 -20.50
N LEU A 15 -1.69 7.35 -19.39
CA LEU A 15 -2.21 7.64 -18.06
C LEU A 15 -1.42 8.75 -17.33
N LEU A 16 -0.10 8.64 -17.30
CA LEU A 16 0.77 9.45 -16.43
C LEU A 16 0.61 10.97 -16.62
N PRO A 17 0.44 11.51 -17.85
CA PRO A 17 0.24 12.94 -18.03
C PRO A 17 -1.01 13.50 -17.35
N ALA A 18 -2.07 12.69 -17.24
CA ALA A 18 -3.35 13.10 -16.65
C ALA A 18 -3.50 12.67 -15.18
N LEU A 19 -2.61 11.80 -14.67
CA LEU A 19 -2.77 11.14 -13.37
C LEU A 19 -2.87 12.13 -12.21
N ARG A 20 -1.98 13.15 -12.15
CA ARG A 20 -1.99 14.13 -11.05
C ARG A 20 -3.29 14.93 -11.01
N LEU A 21 -3.72 15.43 -12.17
CA LEU A 21 -4.98 16.17 -12.29
C LEU A 21 -6.19 15.29 -12.03
N GLY A 22 -6.17 14.03 -12.49
CA GLY A 22 -7.20 13.03 -12.22
C GLY A 22 -7.36 12.77 -10.72
N ASN A 23 -6.24 12.55 -10.01
CA ASN A 23 -6.25 12.35 -8.56
C ASN A 23 -6.77 13.58 -7.81
N ALA A 24 -6.35 14.79 -8.20
CA ALA A 24 -6.85 16.02 -7.58
C ALA A 24 -8.36 16.21 -7.79
N ARG A 25 -8.88 15.88 -8.98
CA ARG A 25 -10.32 15.90 -9.27
C ARG A 25 -11.08 14.83 -8.48
N ALA A 26 -10.51 13.64 -8.32
CA ALA A 26 -11.09 12.58 -7.51
C ALA A 26 -11.18 12.99 -6.03
N ASP A 27 -10.13 13.61 -5.48
CA ASP A 27 -10.14 14.15 -4.12
C ASP A 27 -11.26 15.18 -3.92
N ASP A 28 -11.35 16.13 -4.85
CA ASP A 28 -12.35 17.20 -4.80
C ASP A 28 -13.77 16.63 -4.85
N LEU A 29 -13.99 15.65 -5.73
CA LEU A 29 -15.28 14.97 -5.86
C LEU A 29 -15.67 14.25 -4.56
N VAL A 30 -14.76 13.50 -3.94
CA VAL A 30 -15.05 12.77 -2.70
C VAL A 30 -15.31 13.72 -1.53
N ARG A 31 -14.64 14.87 -1.49
CA ARG A 31 -14.82 15.87 -0.42
C ARG A 31 -16.12 16.67 -0.55
N ASN A 32 -16.51 17.02 -1.78
CA ASN A 32 -17.59 17.98 -2.02
C ASN A 32 -18.91 17.33 -2.46
N ASN A 33 -18.92 16.06 -2.87
CA ASN A 33 -20.12 15.36 -3.32
C ASN A 33 -20.53 14.26 -2.33
N GLY A 34 -21.68 14.46 -1.66
CA GLY A 34 -22.22 13.50 -0.69
C GLY A 34 -22.48 12.11 -1.26
N ILE A 35 -22.80 11.98 -2.55
CA ILE A 35 -22.98 10.67 -3.21
C ILE A 35 -21.64 9.94 -3.33
N ALA A 36 -20.58 10.65 -3.75
CA ALA A 36 -19.25 10.09 -3.86
C ALA A 36 -18.66 9.73 -2.49
N ALA A 37 -18.83 10.61 -1.49
CA ALA A 37 -18.43 10.36 -0.12
C ALA A 37 -19.11 9.11 0.46
N ASN A 38 -20.41 8.97 0.25
CA ASN A 38 -21.17 7.81 0.71
C ASN A 38 -20.75 6.52 -0.01
N ALA A 39 -20.47 6.58 -1.31
CA ALA A 39 -19.97 5.43 -2.06
C ALA A 39 -18.63 4.90 -1.51
N VAL A 40 -17.70 5.80 -1.15
CA VAL A 40 -16.43 5.43 -0.51
C VAL A 40 -16.66 4.87 0.90
N ALA A 41 -17.58 5.44 1.67
CA ALA A 41 -17.92 4.93 3.00
C ALA A 41 -18.46 3.49 2.93
N LEU A 42 -19.45 3.24 2.07
CA LEU A 42 -20.02 1.91 1.84
C LEU A 42 -18.95 0.92 1.36
N HIS A 43 -18.04 1.34 0.49
CA HIS A 43 -16.95 0.49 0.01
C HIS A 43 -16.02 0.06 1.15
N LYS A 44 -15.66 0.98 2.05
CA LYS A 44 -14.86 0.67 3.26
C LYS A 44 -15.60 -0.31 4.18
N ASP A 45 -16.87 -0.06 4.45
CA ASP A 45 -17.65 -0.84 5.41
C ASP A 45 -17.92 -2.26 4.93
N HIS A 46 -18.21 -2.44 3.64
CA HIS A 46 -18.43 -3.75 3.05
C HIS A 46 -17.16 -4.61 2.98
N ILE A 47 -15.98 -3.99 2.85
CA ILE A 47 -14.71 -4.73 2.73
C ILE A 47 -14.15 -5.09 4.10
N VAL A 48 -14.05 -4.11 5.00
CA VAL A 48 -13.33 -4.32 6.26
C VAL A 48 -14.25 -4.89 7.35
N GLY A 49 -15.51 -4.49 7.38
CA GLY A 49 -16.43 -4.86 8.44
C GLY A 49 -15.96 -4.36 9.82
N HIS A 50 -16.45 -4.97 10.90
CA HIS A 50 -16.18 -4.49 12.26
C HIS A 50 -14.71 -4.64 12.67
N MET A 51 -14.09 -5.80 12.39
CA MET A 51 -12.74 -6.12 12.87
C MET A 51 -12.02 -6.99 11.85
N PHE A 52 -10.74 -6.69 11.60
CA PHE A 52 -9.93 -7.39 10.62
C PHE A 52 -9.11 -8.50 11.29
N LEU A 53 -9.77 -9.63 11.53
CA LEU A 53 -9.16 -10.82 12.13
C LEU A 53 -8.44 -11.69 11.10
N ILE A 54 -7.38 -12.35 11.53
CA ILE A 54 -6.74 -13.40 10.74
C ILE A 54 -7.51 -14.72 10.92
N SER A 55 -7.46 -15.56 9.88
CA SER A 55 -7.82 -16.98 9.98
C SER A 55 -6.58 -17.78 9.63
N TYR A 56 -5.87 -18.25 10.65
CA TYR A 56 -4.58 -18.91 10.45
C TYR A 56 -4.76 -20.40 10.20
N ARG A 57 -4.30 -20.88 9.04
CA ARG A 57 -4.38 -22.29 8.64
C ARG A 57 -2.98 -22.87 8.39
N PRO A 58 -2.21 -23.16 9.45
CA PRO A 58 -0.87 -23.71 9.30
C PRO A 58 -0.91 -25.13 8.72
N ASN A 59 0.07 -25.44 7.86
CA ASN A 59 0.35 -26.83 7.50
C ASN A 59 1.08 -27.52 8.67
N TRP A 60 0.31 -28.00 9.64
CA TRP A 60 0.82 -28.60 10.87
C TRP A 60 1.74 -29.81 10.62
N ARG A 61 1.51 -30.57 9.53
CA ARG A 61 2.38 -31.70 9.15
C ARG A 61 3.77 -31.23 8.75
N TRP A 62 3.83 -30.14 7.99
CA TRP A 62 5.11 -29.53 7.59
C TRP A 62 5.85 -28.94 8.79
N LEU A 63 5.11 -28.36 9.75
CA LEU A 63 5.66 -27.85 10.99
C LEU A 63 6.10 -28.96 11.98
N GLY A 64 5.90 -30.24 11.63
CA GLY A 64 6.24 -31.37 12.50
C GLY A 64 5.37 -31.45 13.76
N MET A 65 4.21 -30.78 13.76
CA MET A 65 3.30 -30.75 14.89
C MET A 65 2.40 -31.99 14.89
N ARG A 66 1.83 -32.32 16.06
CA ARG A 66 0.71 -33.26 16.13
C ARG A 66 -0.58 -32.51 15.81
N GLU A 67 -1.52 -33.19 15.15
CA GLU A 67 -2.84 -32.63 14.81
C GLU A 67 -3.57 -32.10 16.05
N THR A 68 -3.47 -32.80 17.19
CA THR A 68 -4.09 -32.39 18.46
C THR A 68 -3.53 -31.09 19.02
N ALA A 69 -2.26 -30.77 18.75
CA ALA A 69 -1.61 -29.54 19.19
C ALA A 69 -1.77 -28.37 18.19
N ALA A 70 -2.19 -28.66 16.96
CA ALA A 70 -2.35 -27.65 15.93
C ALA A 70 -3.45 -26.64 16.28
N LYS A 71 -4.55 -27.11 16.90
CA LYS A 71 -5.67 -26.23 17.26
C LYS A 71 -5.27 -25.22 18.34
N SER A 72 -4.69 -25.68 19.45
CA SER A 72 -4.27 -24.78 20.53
C SER A 72 -3.21 -23.77 20.06
N PHE A 73 -2.32 -24.19 19.17
CA PHE A 73 -1.34 -23.28 18.56
C PHE A 73 -1.98 -22.21 17.69
N VAL A 74 -3.01 -22.55 16.90
CA VAL A 74 -3.77 -21.56 16.13
C VAL A 74 -4.45 -20.57 17.07
N ASP A 75 -5.10 -21.06 18.14
CA ASP A 75 -5.76 -20.20 19.12
C ASP A 75 -4.77 -19.22 19.77
N GLU A 76 -3.55 -19.67 20.13
CA GLU A 76 -2.48 -18.83 20.66
C GLU A 76 -2.01 -17.77 19.64
N VAL A 77 -1.83 -18.15 18.37
CA VAL A 77 -1.41 -17.22 17.31
C VAL A 77 -2.48 -16.17 17.03
N GLU A 78 -3.75 -16.56 16.98
CA GLU A 78 -4.87 -15.64 16.72
C GLU A 78 -5.09 -14.68 17.91
N ALA A 79 -4.87 -15.15 19.14
CA ALA A 79 -4.88 -14.30 20.33
C ALA A 79 -3.73 -13.27 20.32
N ALA A 80 -2.50 -13.74 20.06
CA ALA A 80 -1.32 -12.86 19.99
C ALA A 80 -1.43 -11.84 18.84
N TRP A 81 -2.01 -12.25 17.71
CA TRP A 81 -2.33 -11.34 16.61
C TRP A 81 -3.32 -10.26 17.05
N SER A 82 -4.38 -10.62 17.76
CA SER A 82 -5.40 -9.66 18.19
C SER A 82 -4.81 -8.61 19.14
N GLU A 83 -3.94 -9.02 20.06
CA GLU A 83 -3.23 -8.10 20.96
C GLU A 83 -2.30 -7.13 20.20
N TYR A 84 -1.58 -7.63 19.20
CA TYR A 84 -0.69 -6.82 18.37
C TYR A 84 -1.44 -5.87 17.41
N ALA A 85 -2.50 -6.37 16.78
CA ALA A 85 -3.23 -5.69 15.72
C ALA A 85 -4.22 -4.66 16.28
N GLU A 86 -4.87 -4.96 17.41
CA GLU A 86 -5.92 -4.11 18.00
C GLU A 86 -5.53 -3.55 19.37
N GLY A 87 -4.22 -3.41 19.61
CA GLY A 87 -3.71 -2.79 20.82
C GLY A 87 -4.13 -1.33 20.96
N MET A 88 -4.28 -0.88 22.21
CA MET A 88 -4.84 0.44 22.55
C MET A 88 -3.99 1.61 22.03
N PHE A 89 -2.69 1.40 21.85
CA PHE A 89 -1.75 2.48 21.50
C PHE A 89 -1.34 2.43 20.03
N GLY A 90 -2.05 1.66 19.20
CA GLY A 90 -1.77 1.57 17.76
C GLY A 90 -0.38 1.02 17.47
N GLU A 91 0.04 -0.01 18.20
CA GLU A 91 1.38 -0.60 18.21
C GLU A 91 1.87 -1.05 16.83
N ILE A 92 0.93 -1.38 15.94
CA ILE A 92 1.19 -1.79 14.56
C ILE A 92 1.49 -0.60 13.63
N ASP A 93 1.03 0.61 13.96
CA ASP A 93 1.30 1.84 13.21
C ASP A 93 2.56 2.51 13.76
N VAL A 94 3.48 2.88 12.87
CA VAL A 94 4.69 3.64 13.23
C VAL A 94 4.31 4.99 13.85
N GLU A 95 3.21 5.59 13.41
CA GLU A 95 2.74 6.88 13.92
C GLU A 95 1.97 6.75 15.25
N GLY A 96 1.63 5.52 15.68
CA GLY A 96 0.88 5.26 16.93
C GLY A 96 -0.52 5.84 16.93
N LYS A 97 -1.15 6.00 15.75
CA LYS A 97 -2.44 6.70 15.61
C LYS A 97 -3.65 5.78 15.53
N ARG A 98 -3.45 4.51 15.18
CA ARG A 98 -4.52 3.64 14.69
C ARG A 98 -4.22 2.17 14.91
N THR A 99 -5.27 1.40 15.10
CA THR A 99 -5.21 -0.07 15.11
C THR A 99 -5.06 -0.63 13.69
N PHE A 100 -4.85 -1.93 13.55
CA PHE A 100 -4.74 -2.59 12.26
C PHE A 100 -6.03 -2.51 11.46
N THR A 101 -7.19 -2.72 12.10
CA THR A 101 -8.48 -2.57 11.44
C THR A 101 -8.65 -1.16 10.88
N GLU A 102 -8.30 -0.13 11.66
CA GLU A 102 -8.34 1.26 11.21
C GLU A 102 -7.32 1.53 10.09
N PHE A 103 -6.14 0.94 10.18
CA PHE A 103 -5.10 1.02 9.15
C PHE A 103 -5.59 0.42 7.81
N ILE A 104 -6.25 -0.74 7.84
CA ILE A 104 -6.85 -1.36 6.66
C ILE A 104 -8.03 -0.53 6.14
N ARG A 105 -8.86 0.05 7.02
CA ARG A 105 -9.95 0.97 6.61
C ARG A 105 -9.42 2.20 5.88
N GLU A 106 -8.33 2.79 6.36
CA GLU A 106 -7.67 3.89 5.66
C GLU A 106 -7.14 3.42 4.31
N GLY A 107 -6.45 2.29 4.27
CA GLY A 107 -5.96 1.69 3.04
C GLY A 107 -7.07 1.53 2.01
N VAL A 108 -8.15 0.83 2.35
CA VAL A 108 -9.30 0.60 1.44
C VAL A 108 -9.90 1.93 0.99
N GLY A 109 -9.96 2.92 1.88
CA GLY A 109 -10.35 4.29 1.55
C GLY A 109 -9.46 4.87 0.44
N VAL A 110 -8.13 4.88 0.64
CA VAL A 110 -7.15 5.37 -0.33
C VAL A 110 -7.27 4.60 -1.66
N HIS A 111 -7.41 3.28 -1.60
CA HIS A 111 -7.56 2.47 -2.81
C HIS A 111 -8.80 2.83 -3.63
N ALA A 112 -9.93 3.15 -2.97
CA ALA A 112 -11.18 3.46 -3.65
C ALA A 112 -11.09 4.66 -4.60
N PHE A 113 -10.24 5.64 -4.31
CA PHE A 113 -10.11 6.86 -5.14
C PHE A 113 -8.72 7.07 -5.77
N ASN A 114 -7.62 6.72 -5.09
CA ASN A 114 -6.27 6.75 -5.69
C ASN A 114 -5.95 5.50 -6.52
N GLY A 115 -6.65 4.39 -6.28
CA GLY A 115 -6.37 3.11 -6.94
C GLY A 115 -5.13 2.38 -6.41
N GLU A 116 -4.36 2.93 -5.48
CA GLU A 116 -3.10 2.36 -5.00
C GLU A 116 -2.92 2.62 -3.52
N ILE A 117 -2.26 1.71 -2.80
CA ILE A 117 -1.90 1.83 -1.39
C ILE A 117 -0.41 1.56 -1.26
N PHE A 118 0.30 2.46 -0.58
CA PHE A 118 1.71 2.27 -0.23
C PHE A 118 1.86 2.16 1.29
N VAL A 119 2.62 1.14 1.70
CA VAL A 119 2.91 0.87 3.10
C VAL A 119 4.38 0.52 3.20
N GLN A 120 5.08 1.16 4.12
CA GLN A 120 6.47 0.88 4.44
C GLN A 120 6.53 0.04 5.72
N PRO A 121 7.04 -1.20 5.68
CA PRO A 121 7.36 -1.92 6.90
C PRO A 121 8.55 -1.25 7.59
N VAL A 122 8.47 -1.09 8.90
CA VAL A 122 9.49 -0.51 9.75
C VAL A 122 9.74 -1.48 10.90
N TRP A 123 11.01 -1.71 11.21
CA TRP A 123 11.39 -2.47 12.40
C TRP A 123 11.72 -1.48 13.51
N ASP A 124 10.90 -1.46 14.56
CA ASP A 124 11.10 -0.59 15.71
C ASP A 124 12.18 -1.18 16.64
N THR A 125 13.39 -0.61 16.54
CA THR A 125 14.53 -1.02 17.38
C THR A 125 14.46 -0.49 18.80
N GLU A 126 13.64 0.54 19.05
CA GLU A 126 13.57 1.25 20.32
C GLU A 126 12.51 0.64 21.25
N SER A 127 11.46 0.06 20.69
CA SER A 127 10.39 -0.57 21.46
C SER A 127 10.83 -1.85 22.19
N THR A 128 10.37 -1.97 23.44
CA THR A 128 10.49 -3.19 24.26
C THR A 128 9.34 -4.16 24.07
N GLN A 129 8.39 -3.86 23.18
CA GLN A 129 7.26 -4.74 22.88
C GLN A 129 7.73 -6.05 22.23
N LEU A 130 6.90 -7.09 22.42
CA LEU A 130 7.13 -8.41 21.84
C LEU A 130 7.18 -8.33 20.30
N PHE A 131 6.23 -7.61 19.70
CA PHE A 131 6.18 -7.37 18.27
C PHE A 131 6.77 -5.99 17.96
N ARG A 132 7.84 -5.98 17.18
CA ARG A 132 8.58 -4.77 16.80
C ARG A 132 8.36 -4.36 15.35
N THR A 133 7.77 -5.24 14.55
CA THR A 133 7.33 -4.87 13.22
C THR A 133 6.25 -3.81 13.33
N ARG A 134 6.34 -2.76 12.54
CA ARG A 134 5.35 -1.71 12.39
C ARG A 134 5.19 -1.34 10.93
N PHE A 135 4.12 -0.62 10.62
CA PHE A 135 3.81 -0.19 9.28
C PHE A 135 3.56 1.31 9.24
N LYS A 136 4.15 1.99 8.26
CA LYS A 136 3.90 3.39 7.96
C LYS A 136 3.13 3.50 6.66
N ALA A 137 1.95 4.10 6.71
CA ALA A 137 1.21 4.44 5.50
C ALA A 137 1.94 5.54 4.74
N VAL A 138 2.08 5.37 3.41
CA VAL A 138 2.66 6.39 2.53
C VAL A 138 1.58 6.82 1.55
N SER A 139 1.33 8.12 1.47
CA SER A 139 0.38 8.66 0.48
C SER A 139 0.86 8.34 -0.95
N PRO A 140 0.02 7.78 -1.83
CA PRO A 140 0.37 7.55 -3.23
C PRO A 140 0.80 8.82 -3.97
N LYS A 141 0.35 9.99 -3.49
CA LYS A 141 0.68 11.30 -4.08
C LYS A 141 2.11 11.73 -3.80
N ARG A 142 2.76 11.12 -2.80
CA ARG A 142 4.18 11.33 -2.49
C ARG A 142 5.08 10.44 -3.34
N VAL A 143 4.53 9.41 -4.00
CA VAL A 143 5.30 8.58 -4.92
C VAL A 143 5.31 9.24 -6.29
N ASP A 144 6.36 9.97 -6.60
CA ASP A 144 6.51 10.69 -7.87
C ASP A 144 7.97 10.73 -8.34
N THR A 145 8.16 11.02 -9.62
CA THR A 145 9.50 11.20 -10.19
C THR A 145 10.15 12.42 -9.54
N PRO A 146 11.42 12.33 -9.11
CA PRO A 146 12.11 13.47 -8.54
C PRO A 146 12.06 14.71 -9.44
N GLY A 147 11.79 15.87 -8.86
CA GLY A 147 11.58 17.14 -9.57
C GLY A 147 10.36 17.16 -10.50
N HIS A 148 9.40 16.25 -10.30
CA HIS A 148 8.19 16.09 -11.12
C HIS A 148 8.44 15.89 -12.61
N GLY A 149 9.58 15.29 -12.96
CA GLY A 149 9.93 14.98 -14.33
C GLY A 149 8.96 13.97 -14.96
N ILE A 150 8.85 14.02 -16.29
CA ILE A 150 8.08 13.04 -17.10
C ILE A 150 8.55 11.60 -16.84
N GLY A 151 9.80 11.43 -16.38
CA GLY A 151 10.44 10.14 -16.18
C GLY A 151 11.20 9.69 -17.42
N ASN A 152 11.57 8.41 -17.43
CA ASN A 152 12.28 7.75 -18.53
C ASN A 152 11.88 6.26 -18.57
N ARG A 153 12.56 5.48 -19.43
CA ARG A 153 12.31 4.03 -19.56
C ARG A 153 12.42 3.27 -18.24
N PHE A 154 13.27 3.70 -17.32
CA PHE A 154 13.56 3.02 -16.06
C PHE A 154 12.95 3.71 -14.82
N LEU A 155 12.40 4.91 -14.94
CA LEU A 155 11.77 5.63 -13.84
C LEU A 155 10.50 6.32 -14.31
N ARG A 156 9.34 5.94 -13.76
CA ARG A 156 8.03 6.49 -14.19
C ARG A 156 7.15 6.75 -12.98
N ALA A 157 6.78 8.01 -12.79
CA ALA A 157 5.91 8.47 -11.71
C ALA A 157 6.27 7.84 -10.35
N GLY A 158 7.55 8.00 -10.00
CA GLY A 158 8.14 7.56 -8.73
C GLY A 158 8.52 6.08 -8.65
N VAL A 159 8.29 5.29 -9.70
CA VAL A 159 8.65 3.86 -9.71
C VAL A 159 9.88 3.61 -10.57
N GLU A 160 10.96 3.14 -9.97
CA GLU A 160 12.10 2.62 -10.73
C GLU A 160 11.86 1.18 -11.13
N VAL A 161 12.16 0.84 -12.38
CA VAL A 161 11.98 -0.50 -12.93
C VAL A 161 13.26 -1.01 -13.60
N ASP A 162 13.50 -2.31 -13.49
CA ASP A 162 14.59 -2.98 -14.21
C ASP A 162 14.27 -3.20 -15.70
N ARG A 163 15.21 -3.80 -16.44
CA ARG A 163 15.04 -4.15 -17.86
C ARG A 163 13.88 -5.11 -18.14
N TYR A 164 13.41 -5.82 -17.12
CA TYR A 164 12.30 -6.78 -17.18
C TYR A 164 10.97 -6.17 -16.70
N GLY A 165 10.96 -4.89 -16.32
CA GLY A 165 9.79 -4.20 -15.80
C GLY A 165 9.48 -4.47 -14.33
N ARG A 166 10.40 -5.06 -13.56
CA ARG A 166 10.23 -5.28 -12.12
C ARG A 166 10.55 -4.00 -11.37
N ALA A 167 9.70 -3.59 -10.43
CA ALA A 167 9.98 -2.45 -9.57
C ALA A 167 11.17 -2.74 -8.64
N VAL A 168 12.17 -1.85 -8.66
CA VAL A 168 13.43 -1.97 -7.89
C VAL A 168 13.55 -0.93 -6.78
N ALA A 169 12.89 0.22 -6.94
CA ALA A 169 12.82 1.26 -5.92
C ALA A 169 11.58 2.14 -6.12
N TYR A 170 11.16 2.81 -5.05
CA TYR A 170 10.22 3.91 -5.12
C TYR A 170 10.87 5.21 -4.65
N HIS A 171 10.55 6.31 -5.32
CA HIS A 171 10.89 7.66 -4.91
C HIS A 171 9.71 8.24 -4.14
N ILE A 172 9.96 8.61 -2.89
CA ILE A 172 8.96 9.15 -1.97
C ILE A 172 9.38 10.59 -1.63
N CYS A 173 8.61 11.55 -2.12
CA CYS A 173 8.78 12.97 -1.82
C CYS A 173 8.67 13.20 -0.30
N GLU A 174 9.40 14.19 0.22
CA GLU A 174 9.27 14.61 1.61
C GLU A 174 7.84 15.11 1.93
N ASP A 175 7.49 15.07 3.21
CA ASP A 175 6.16 15.43 3.70
C ASP A 175 6.16 16.85 4.25
N ASP A 176 6.45 17.82 3.39
CA ASP A 176 6.55 19.21 3.80
C ASP A 176 5.15 19.82 3.92
N PHE A 177 4.63 19.87 5.14
CA PHE A 177 3.38 20.59 5.40
C PHE A 177 3.57 22.11 5.11
N PRO A 178 2.66 22.77 4.37
CA PRO A 178 1.34 22.30 3.91
C PRO A 178 1.33 21.69 2.49
N ARG A 179 2.48 21.62 1.81
CA ARG A 179 2.62 21.15 0.43
C ARG A 179 2.97 19.66 0.39
N SER A 180 1.97 18.79 0.56
CA SER A 180 2.17 17.36 0.30
C SER A 180 2.45 17.12 -1.20
N GLY A 181 3.60 16.53 -1.54
CA GLY A 181 3.89 16.10 -2.92
C GLY A 181 4.33 17.23 -3.86
N VAL A 182 4.91 18.31 -3.32
CA VAL A 182 5.80 19.21 -4.07
C VAL A 182 7.21 18.71 -3.79
N ASP A 183 7.82 18.08 -4.78
CA ASP A 183 9.22 17.67 -4.65
C ASP A 183 10.11 18.82 -5.07
N ASP A 184 10.73 19.47 -4.08
CA ASP A 184 11.81 20.43 -4.30
C ASP A 184 13.14 19.73 -4.69
N GLY A 185 13.08 18.42 -4.99
CA GLY A 185 14.21 17.56 -5.34
C GLY A 185 14.82 16.82 -4.15
N ASN A 186 14.17 16.87 -2.97
CA ASN A 186 14.68 16.32 -1.71
C ASN A 186 14.01 15.00 -1.30
N GLY A 187 13.29 14.34 -2.21
CA GLY A 187 12.67 13.03 -1.96
C GLY A 187 13.64 11.91 -1.57
N SER A 188 13.14 10.98 -0.76
CA SER A 188 13.87 9.78 -0.36
C SER A 188 13.65 8.63 -1.36
N ARG A 189 14.72 7.93 -1.74
CA ARG A 189 14.66 6.74 -2.60
C ARG A 189 14.68 5.48 -1.74
N VAL A 190 13.57 4.74 -1.72
CA VAL A 190 13.43 3.49 -0.98
C VAL A 190 13.75 2.30 -1.89
N ASN A 191 14.83 1.58 -1.56
CA ASN A 191 15.28 0.39 -2.27
C ASN A 191 14.51 -0.87 -1.87
N PHE A 192 14.29 -1.77 -2.84
CA PHE A 192 13.97 -3.16 -2.53
C PHE A 192 15.22 -4.04 -2.61
N PRO A 193 15.47 -4.91 -1.61
CA PRO A 193 16.51 -5.92 -1.71
C PRO A 193 16.30 -6.80 -2.95
N PRO A 194 17.37 -7.28 -3.61
CA PRO A 194 17.26 -8.23 -4.69
C PRO A 194 16.50 -9.49 -4.22
N GLY A 195 15.43 -9.86 -4.92
CA GLY A 195 14.62 -11.06 -4.60
C GLY A 195 13.44 -10.81 -3.64
N VAL A 196 13.38 -9.65 -2.98
CA VAL A 196 12.21 -9.23 -2.20
C VAL A 196 11.16 -8.66 -3.14
N ARG A 197 9.93 -9.14 -3.03
CA ARG A 197 8.82 -8.57 -3.81
C ARG A 197 8.40 -7.26 -3.13
N PRO A 198 8.35 -6.13 -3.86
CA PRO A 198 7.78 -4.90 -3.32
C PRO A 198 6.37 -5.17 -2.79
N CYS A 199 6.17 -5.02 -1.49
CA CYS A 199 4.86 -5.15 -0.87
C CYS A 199 4.13 -3.80 -0.97
N CYS A 200 3.60 -3.48 -2.14
CA CYS A 200 2.40 -2.65 -2.17
C CYS A 200 1.25 -3.56 -1.70
N ILE A 201 0.72 -3.31 -0.50
CA ILE A 201 -0.36 -4.14 0.09
C ILE A 201 -1.59 -4.14 -0.84
N PHE A 202 -1.77 -3.07 -1.64
CA PHE A 202 -2.65 -3.08 -2.82
C PHE A 202 -2.10 -2.13 -3.91
N SER A 203 -1.49 -2.68 -4.95
CA SER A 203 -1.29 -1.94 -6.20
C SER A 203 -2.45 -2.29 -7.12
N SER A 204 -3.22 -1.31 -7.60
CA SER A 204 -4.07 -1.60 -8.75
C SER A 204 -3.20 -2.03 -9.92
N ARG A 205 -3.73 -2.99 -10.66
CA ARG A 205 -3.28 -3.65 -11.91
C ARG A 205 -2.45 -2.81 -12.89
N TRP A 206 -2.41 -1.48 -12.76
CA TRP A 206 -1.97 -0.53 -13.78
C TRP A 206 -0.46 -0.25 -13.80
N ARG A 207 0.28 -0.36 -12.69
CA ARG A 207 1.75 -0.09 -12.69
C ARG A 207 2.66 -1.31 -12.71
N THR A 208 2.14 -2.51 -12.41
CA THR A 208 2.98 -3.72 -12.19
C THR A 208 2.70 -4.87 -13.14
N GLY A 209 1.68 -4.76 -14.01
CA GLY A 209 1.40 -5.73 -15.08
C GLY A 209 0.95 -7.13 -14.64
N ARG A 210 0.44 -7.31 -13.42
CA ARG A 210 0.05 -8.64 -12.88
C ARG A 210 -1.46 -8.94 -13.00
N PRO A 211 -1.87 -10.22 -13.15
CA PRO A 211 -3.27 -10.62 -13.15
C PRO A 211 -3.92 -10.43 -11.77
N VAL A 212 -5.22 -10.14 -11.76
CA VAL A 212 -6.04 -9.99 -10.54
C VAL A 212 -6.16 -11.35 -9.86
N GLY A 213 -5.43 -11.53 -8.77
CA GLY A 213 -5.61 -12.64 -7.84
C GLY A 213 -6.42 -12.22 -6.61
N PRO A 214 -6.81 -13.17 -5.75
CA PRO A 214 -7.37 -12.85 -4.43
C PRO A 214 -6.45 -11.89 -3.68
N ILE A 215 -7.05 -11.03 -2.84
CA ILE A 215 -6.34 -10.17 -1.88
C ILE A 215 -5.38 -11.06 -1.10
N SER A 216 -4.10 -10.96 -1.42
CA SER A 216 -3.05 -11.81 -0.86
C SER A 216 -2.00 -10.93 -0.25
N PHE A 217 -2.02 -10.87 1.09
CA PHE A 217 -0.94 -10.32 1.88
C PHE A 217 0.31 -11.15 1.64
N THR A 218 1.17 -10.69 0.73
CA THR A 218 2.49 -11.29 0.53
C THR A 218 3.51 -10.31 1.07
N ALA A 219 3.76 -10.39 2.37
CA ALA A 219 4.96 -9.78 2.95
C ALA A 219 6.11 -10.76 2.73
N SER A 220 7.03 -10.46 1.81
CA SER A 220 8.29 -11.21 1.75
C SER A 220 9.26 -10.56 2.73
N TRP A 221 9.53 -11.27 3.82
CA TRP A 221 10.52 -10.90 4.82
C TRP A 221 11.81 -11.67 4.53
N ASN A 222 12.94 -10.98 4.61
CA ASN A 222 14.21 -11.65 4.92
C ASN A 222 14.31 -11.70 6.45
N GLY A 223 14.70 -12.86 6.97
CA GLY A 223 15.20 -12.97 8.34
C GLY A 223 16.54 -12.29 8.51
#